data_AF-A0A947YED0-F1
#
_entry.id   AF-A0A947YED0-F1
#
_cell.length_a   1.000
_cell.length_b   1.000
_cell.length_c   1.000
_cell.angle_alpha   90.00
_cell.angle_beta   90.00
_cell.angle_gamma   90.00
#
_symmetry.space_group_name_H-M   'P 1'
#
loop_
_entity.id
_entity.type
_entity.pdbx_description
1 polymer ?
#
loop_
_entity_poly.entity_id
_entity_poly.type
_entity_poly.pdbx_seq_one_letter_code
_entity_poly.pdbx_strand_id
1 'polypeptide(L)'
;METKEMKVMGVKVYCKGDLGLLDEGKVRLAIVGSRKMTDYGRRVIEKQVPVLVQAGVVIVSGFMYGVDQAAHEVCLDCGGETIAVLGWGIDRGLSIEDEKLYEKFIKGKSLMMSEYYGEAMAEQWMFVQRNRIVVGLSAAVLVVEAAVKSGTMTSVRWAKKMNKPVLCVPGLITSKVSEGANGLIKSGEAKMVTGVEDILEVLGLKPGQMKLGGVPHQSVQDDGDLTKVRPLLRMDSRLRGNDVGKMIRPDLLCIL
;
A
#
# COMPACT_ATOMS: atom_id res chain seq x y z
N MET A 1 -13.01 0.10 -15.78
CA MET A 1 -12.88 1.39 -15.08
C MET A 1 -12.15 2.35 -16.01
N GLU A 2 -12.66 3.56 -16.20
CA GLU A 2 -12.07 4.56 -17.11
C GLU A 2 -10.81 5.19 -16.48
N THR A 3 -9.77 5.42 -17.30
CA THR A 3 -8.54 6.10 -16.88
C THR A 3 -8.78 7.60 -16.75
N LYS A 4 -8.42 8.17 -15.61
CA LYS A 4 -8.48 9.62 -15.35
C LYS A 4 -7.09 10.21 -15.27
N GLU A 5 -6.94 11.46 -15.67
CA GLU A 5 -5.70 12.22 -15.55
C GLU A 5 -5.79 13.19 -14.36
N MET A 6 -4.70 13.33 -13.59
CA MET A 6 -4.57 14.31 -12.53
C MET A 6 -3.12 14.75 -12.30
N LYS A 7 -2.91 15.80 -11.50
CA LYS A 7 -1.58 16.17 -11.01
C LYS A 7 -1.38 15.69 -9.58
N VAL A 8 -0.30 14.94 -9.34
CA VAL A 8 0.15 14.53 -7.99
C VAL A 8 1.61 14.90 -7.87
N MET A 9 1.96 15.66 -6.83
CA MET A 9 3.31 16.18 -6.63
C MET A 9 3.87 16.97 -7.81
N GLY A 10 3.02 17.76 -8.47
CA GLY A 10 3.40 18.55 -9.65
C GLY A 10 3.59 17.74 -10.93
N VAL A 11 3.46 16.41 -10.88
CA VAL A 11 3.61 15.53 -12.05
C VAL A 11 2.26 15.02 -12.53
N LYS A 12 2.14 14.82 -13.83
CA LYS A 12 0.95 14.23 -14.47
C LYS A 12 0.90 12.74 -14.16
N VAL A 13 -0.20 12.30 -13.58
CA VAL A 13 -0.46 10.92 -13.16
C VAL A 13 -1.80 10.47 -13.71
N TYR A 14 -1.81 9.27 -14.28
CA TYR A 14 -2.98 8.55 -14.76
C TYR A 14 -3.46 7.59 -13.69
N CYS A 15 -4.78 7.56 -13.49
CA CYS A 15 -5.42 6.89 -12.38
C CYS A 15 -6.55 5.97 -12.85
N LYS A 16 -6.66 4.79 -12.25
CA LYS A 16 -7.81 3.88 -12.40
C LYS A 16 -8.24 3.40 -11.02
N GLY A 17 -9.50 3.60 -10.66
CA GLY A 17 -9.97 3.24 -9.32
C GLY A 17 -10.71 4.37 -8.63
N ASP A 18 -10.78 4.26 -7.31
CA ASP A 18 -11.40 5.22 -6.43
C ASP A 18 -10.42 6.35 -6.07
N LEU A 19 -10.69 7.56 -6.58
CA LEU A 19 -9.87 8.74 -6.30
C LEU A 19 -10.04 9.26 -4.86
N GLY A 20 -11.11 8.87 -4.15
CA GLY A 20 -11.32 9.24 -2.75
C GLY A 20 -10.26 8.69 -1.80
N LEU A 21 -9.45 7.72 -2.25
CA LEU A 21 -8.28 7.24 -1.50
C LEU A 21 -7.17 8.30 -1.41
N LEU A 22 -7.24 9.38 -2.19
CA LEU A 22 -6.30 10.50 -2.15
C LEU A 22 -6.73 11.62 -1.18
N ASP A 23 -7.93 11.54 -0.62
CA ASP A 23 -8.48 12.55 0.28
C ASP A 23 -7.55 12.82 1.47
N GLU A 24 -7.48 14.09 1.88
CA GLU A 24 -6.53 14.56 2.91
C GLU A 24 -6.73 13.88 4.27
N GLY A 25 -7.96 13.44 4.57
CA GLY A 25 -8.29 12.73 5.80
C GLY A 25 -7.83 11.27 5.85
N LYS A 26 -7.25 10.73 4.77
CA LYS A 26 -6.78 9.34 4.70
C LYS A 26 -5.33 9.24 5.16
N VAL A 27 -5.10 8.46 6.22
CA VAL A 27 -3.75 8.09 6.65
C VAL A 27 -3.25 6.96 5.74
N ARG A 28 -2.10 7.19 5.10
CA ARG A 28 -1.49 6.29 4.11
C ARG A 28 -0.17 5.75 4.63
N LEU A 29 0.08 4.46 4.47
CA LEU A 29 1.35 3.82 4.81
C LEU A 29 1.94 3.16 3.56
N ALA A 30 3.19 3.49 3.23
CA ALA A 30 3.91 2.77 2.20
C ALA A 30 4.42 1.45 2.79
N ILE A 31 4.04 0.31 2.21
CA ILE A 31 4.64 -0.99 2.53
C ILE A 31 5.50 -1.41 1.34
N VAL A 32 6.80 -1.54 1.55
CA VAL A 32 7.77 -1.86 0.50
C VAL A 32 8.73 -2.95 0.94
N GLY A 33 9.28 -3.69 0.00
CA GLY A 33 10.30 -4.68 0.36
C GLY A 33 10.80 -5.55 -0.79
N SER A 34 11.33 -6.71 -0.41
CA SER A 34 12.02 -7.63 -1.31
C SER A 34 11.06 -8.23 -2.32
N ARG A 35 11.53 -8.27 -3.56
CA ARG A 35 10.96 -9.08 -4.64
C ARG A 35 11.11 -10.58 -4.39
N LYS A 36 12.19 -10.98 -3.70
CA LYS A 36 12.42 -12.33 -3.20
C LYS A 36 11.99 -12.40 -1.73
N MET A 37 10.72 -12.11 -1.48
CA MET A 37 10.16 -12.12 -0.14
C MET A 37 10.23 -13.54 0.42
N THR A 38 10.58 -13.67 1.70
CA THR A 38 10.60 -14.96 2.41
C THR A 38 9.24 -15.26 3.04
N ASP A 39 9.06 -16.49 3.52
CA ASP A 39 7.90 -16.85 4.33
C ASP A 39 7.80 -16.01 5.61
N TYR A 40 8.94 -15.59 6.16
CA TYR A 40 8.98 -14.64 7.26
C TYR A 40 8.35 -13.30 6.85
N GLY A 41 8.78 -12.73 5.73
CA GLY A 41 8.22 -11.49 5.18
C GLY A 41 6.71 -11.59 4.92
N ARG A 42 6.25 -12.73 4.37
CA ARG A 42 4.81 -12.99 4.17
C ARG A 42 4.04 -13.01 5.49
N ARG A 43 4.51 -13.74 6.50
CA ARG A 43 3.89 -13.80 7.83
C ARG A 43 3.85 -12.43 8.52
N VAL A 44 4.87 -11.61 8.31
CA VAL A 44 4.89 -10.22 8.81
C VAL A 44 3.75 -9.44 8.18
N ILE A 45 3.57 -9.49 6.87
CA ILE A 45 2.46 -8.80 6.18
C ILE A 45 1.11 -9.31 6.70
N GLU A 46 0.93 -10.63 6.76
CA GLU A 46 -0.31 -11.27 7.23
C GLU A 46 -0.64 -10.95 8.69
N LYS A 47 0.36 -10.67 9.53
CA LYS A 47 0.16 -10.25 10.92
C LYS A 47 -0.14 -8.75 11.05
N GLN A 48 0.52 -7.91 10.27
CA GLN A 48 0.51 -6.45 10.44
C GLN A 48 -0.65 -5.78 9.67
N VAL A 49 -0.87 -6.17 8.41
CA VAL A 49 -1.83 -5.52 7.51
C VAL A 49 -3.27 -5.59 8.00
N PRO A 50 -3.79 -6.71 8.55
CA PRO A 50 -5.19 -6.75 9.01
C PRO A 50 -5.50 -5.71 10.09
N VAL A 51 -4.57 -5.48 11.02
CA VAL A 51 -4.76 -4.49 12.09
C VAL A 51 -4.66 -3.06 11.55
N LEU A 52 -3.75 -2.81 10.58
CA LEU A 52 -3.67 -1.53 9.88
C LEU A 52 -4.95 -1.21 9.11
N VAL A 53 -5.55 -2.21 8.45
CA VAL A 53 -6.84 -2.09 7.77
C VAL A 53 -7.96 -1.73 8.76
N GLN A 54 -8.02 -2.40 9.92
CA GLN A 54 -8.99 -2.08 10.98
C GLN A 54 -8.80 -0.67 11.56
N ALA A 55 -7.56 -0.17 11.57
CA ALA A 55 -7.25 1.21 11.93
C ALA A 55 -7.59 2.23 10.82
N GLY A 56 -8.09 1.78 9.66
CA GLY A 56 -8.44 2.64 8.52
C GLY A 56 -7.24 3.17 7.75
N VAL A 57 -6.08 2.51 7.85
CA VAL A 57 -4.87 2.89 7.12
C VAL A 57 -4.98 2.41 5.67
N VAL A 58 -4.73 3.32 4.72
CA VAL A 58 -4.64 3.00 3.30
C VAL A 58 -3.24 2.48 2.99
N ILE A 59 -3.15 1.28 2.41
CA ILE A 59 -1.87 0.66 2.05
C ILE A 59 -1.42 1.16 0.68
N VAL A 60 -0.24 1.79 0.61
CA VAL A 60 0.38 2.25 -0.64
C VAL A 60 1.55 1.35 -1.00
N SER A 61 1.61 0.85 -2.23
CA SER A 61 2.76 0.06 -2.69
C SER A 61 2.91 0.09 -4.22
N GLY A 62 3.84 -0.71 -4.74
CA GLY A 62 4.33 -0.65 -6.10
C GLY A 62 3.80 -1.68 -7.08
N PHE A 63 2.93 -2.59 -6.63
CA PHE A 63 2.40 -3.70 -7.43
C PHE A 63 3.45 -4.69 -8.01
N MET A 64 4.69 -4.67 -7.50
CA MET A 64 5.70 -5.67 -7.89
C MET A 64 5.55 -6.96 -7.08
N TYR A 65 5.88 -8.10 -7.68
CA TYR A 65 5.93 -9.38 -6.96
C TYR A 65 6.78 -9.32 -5.68
N GLY A 66 6.42 -10.17 -4.71
CA GLY A 66 7.00 -10.16 -3.37
C GLY A 66 6.19 -9.29 -2.41
N VAL A 67 6.87 -8.42 -1.66
CA VAL A 67 6.24 -7.62 -0.59
C VAL A 67 5.12 -6.72 -1.10
N ASP A 68 5.29 -6.04 -2.23
CA ASP A 68 4.30 -5.06 -2.70
C ASP A 68 2.96 -5.76 -3.02
N GLN A 69 2.99 -6.83 -3.81
CA GLN A 69 1.79 -7.62 -4.14
C GLN A 69 1.17 -8.27 -2.91
N ALA A 70 1.97 -8.85 -2.01
CA ALA A 70 1.44 -9.46 -0.78
C ALA A 70 0.74 -8.43 0.12
N ALA A 71 1.26 -7.21 0.22
CA ALA A 71 0.62 -6.13 0.97
C ALA A 71 -0.74 -5.75 0.36
N HIS A 72 -0.82 -5.62 -0.97
CA HIS A 72 -2.09 -5.37 -1.66
C HIS A 72 -3.08 -6.54 -1.50
N GLU A 73 -2.61 -7.77 -1.67
CA GLU A 73 -3.40 -8.99 -1.58
C GLU A 73 -4.09 -9.11 -0.21
N VAL A 74 -3.30 -9.05 0.87
CA VAL A 74 -3.80 -9.16 2.25
C VAL A 74 -4.70 -7.97 2.61
N CYS A 75 -4.35 -6.76 2.15
CA CYS A 75 -5.18 -5.58 2.38
C CYS A 75 -6.58 -5.77 1.78
N LEU A 76 -6.65 -6.27 0.54
CA LEU A 76 -7.91 -6.52 -0.16
C LEU A 76 -8.70 -7.67 0.48
N ASP A 77 -8.04 -8.74 0.94
CA ASP A 77 -8.70 -9.83 1.68
C ASP A 77 -9.37 -9.37 2.97
N CYS A 78 -8.78 -8.37 3.62
CA CYS A 78 -9.34 -7.76 4.82
C CYS A 78 -10.40 -6.68 4.53
N GLY A 79 -10.77 -6.45 3.25
CA GLY A 79 -11.72 -5.40 2.85
C GLY A 79 -11.17 -3.97 2.99
N GLY A 80 -9.86 -3.83 3.06
CA GLY A 80 -9.16 -2.56 3.21
C GLY A 80 -9.04 -1.76 1.93
N GLU A 81 -8.41 -0.59 2.05
CA GLU A 81 -8.21 0.37 0.96
C GLU A 81 -6.74 0.39 0.55
N THR A 82 -6.46 0.37 -0.77
CA THR A 82 -5.07 0.29 -1.23
C THR A 82 -4.77 1.06 -2.52
N ILE A 83 -3.58 1.65 -2.60
CA ILE A 83 -3.09 2.42 -3.74
C ILE A 83 -1.84 1.74 -4.33
N ALA A 84 -1.88 1.40 -5.61
CA ALA A 84 -0.76 0.86 -6.36
C ALA A 84 -0.17 1.93 -7.27
N VAL A 85 1.14 2.17 -7.18
CA VAL A 85 1.84 3.10 -8.08
C VAL A 85 2.75 2.30 -9.02
N LEU A 86 2.47 2.35 -10.31
CA LEU A 86 3.07 1.50 -11.32
C LEU A 86 4.35 2.11 -11.90
N GLY A 87 5.32 1.25 -12.22
CA GLY A 87 6.55 1.62 -12.93
C GLY A 87 6.45 1.47 -14.45
N TRP A 88 5.23 1.51 -15.00
CA TRP A 88 4.91 1.22 -16.40
C TRP A 88 3.55 1.81 -16.77
N GLY A 89 3.15 1.72 -18.04
CA GLY A 89 1.88 2.27 -18.53
C GLY A 89 0.62 1.78 -17.80
N ILE A 90 -0.31 2.67 -17.48
CA ILE A 90 -1.54 2.36 -16.72
C ILE A 90 -2.48 1.33 -17.39
N ASP A 91 -2.35 1.13 -18.71
CA ASP A 91 -3.15 0.21 -19.52
C ASP A 91 -2.38 -1.04 -19.95
N ARG A 92 -1.13 -1.19 -19.52
CA ARG A 92 -0.28 -2.32 -19.91
C ARG A 92 -0.85 -3.65 -19.40
N GLY A 93 -0.87 -4.66 -20.27
CA GLY A 93 -1.14 -6.04 -19.89
C GLY A 93 -0.16 -6.59 -18.85
N LEU A 94 -0.66 -7.46 -17.98
CA LEU A 94 0.10 -8.09 -16.90
C LEU A 94 0.40 -9.56 -17.23
N SER A 95 1.27 -10.21 -16.44
CA SER A 95 1.40 -11.67 -16.55
C SER A 95 0.15 -12.36 -16.00
N ILE A 96 -0.05 -13.62 -16.37
CA ILE A 96 -1.20 -14.42 -15.92
C ILE A 96 -1.28 -14.49 -14.38
N GLU A 97 -0.13 -14.57 -13.71
CA GLU A 97 -0.05 -14.59 -12.24
C GLU A 97 -0.51 -13.26 -11.64
N ASP A 98 -0.11 -12.15 -12.25
CA ASP A 98 -0.44 -10.80 -11.82
C ASP A 98 -1.90 -10.43 -12.14
N GLU A 99 -2.50 -11.03 -13.18
CA GLU A 99 -3.89 -10.80 -13.59
C GLU A 99 -4.90 -11.14 -12.49
N LYS A 100 -4.67 -12.21 -11.71
CA LYS A 100 -5.57 -12.58 -10.61
C LYS A 100 -5.62 -11.49 -9.54
N LEU A 101 -4.45 -11.00 -9.13
CA LEU A 101 -4.38 -9.91 -8.16
C LEU A 101 -4.92 -8.61 -8.76
N TYR A 102 -4.64 -8.34 -10.03
CA TYR A 102 -5.18 -7.18 -10.74
C TYR A 102 -6.71 -7.17 -10.74
N GLU A 103 -7.36 -8.29 -11.07
CA GLU A 103 -8.81 -8.39 -11.03
C GLU A 103 -9.36 -8.11 -9.63
N LYS A 104 -8.75 -8.72 -8.61
CA LYS A 104 -9.11 -8.48 -7.21
C LYS A 104 -8.94 -7.01 -6.84
N PHE A 105 -7.85 -6.40 -7.30
CA PHE A 105 -7.54 -5.00 -7.08
C PHE A 105 -8.63 -4.11 -7.68
N ILE A 106 -8.95 -4.27 -8.98
CA ILE A 106 -9.96 -3.46 -9.67
C ILE A 106 -11.38 -3.66 -9.09
N LYS A 107 -11.70 -4.86 -8.58
CA LYS A 107 -13.00 -5.14 -7.93
C LYS A 107 -13.07 -4.59 -6.49
N GLY A 108 -11.94 -4.34 -5.84
CA GLY A 108 -11.84 -3.86 -4.47
C GLY A 108 -11.85 -2.33 -4.32
N LYS A 109 -11.67 -1.85 -3.08
CA LYS A 109 -11.53 -0.42 -2.77
C LYS A 109 -10.09 0.01 -3.04
N SER A 110 -9.81 0.35 -4.29
CA SER A 110 -8.43 0.53 -4.71
C SER A 110 -8.23 1.64 -5.72
N LEU A 111 -6.98 2.07 -5.85
CA LEU A 111 -6.54 3.06 -6.83
C LEU A 111 -5.21 2.65 -7.45
N MET A 112 -5.17 2.45 -8.76
CA MET A 112 -3.93 2.35 -9.53
C MET A 112 -3.53 3.71 -10.06
N MET A 113 -2.23 3.99 -10.03
CA MET A 113 -1.63 5.24 -10.45
C MET A 113 -0.39 4.97 -11.30
N SER A 114 -0.17 5.73 -12.36
CA SER A 114 1.07 5.69 -13.15
C SER A 114 1.36 7.05 -13.76
N GLU A 115 2.64 7.39 -13.89
CA GLU A 115 3.06 8.57 -14.67
C GLU A 115 3.07 8.32 -16.18
N TYR A 116 2.90 7.06 -16.58
CA TYR A 116 3.01 6.63 -17.97
C TYR A 116 1.62 6.24 -18.49
N TYR A 117 1.25 6.80 -19.63
CA TYR A 117 -0.02 6.52 -20.30
C TYR A 117 0.06 5.23 -21.12
N GLY A 118 -1.10 4.61 -21.38
CA GLY A 118 -1.23 3.50 -22.31
C GLY A 118 -0.41 2.29 -21.88
N GLU A 119 0.25 1.65 -22.84
CA GLU A 119 0.96 0.37 -22.64
C GLU A 119 2.48 0.52 -22.43
N ALA A 120 2.95 1.72 -22.08
CA ALA A 120 4.38 2.03 -21.94
C ALA A 120 5.17 0.90 -21.24
N MET A 121 6.24 0.44 -21.89
CA MET A 121 7.07 -0.66 -21.40
C MET A 121 7.79 -0.29 -20.11
N ALA A 122 7.85 -1.24 -19.19
CA ALA A 122 8.55 -1.05 -17.93
C ALA A 122 10.06 -0.98 -18.16
N GLU A 123 10.67 0.11 -17.71
CA GLU A 123 12.13 0.27 -17.69
C GLU A 123 12.65 0.32 -16.26
N GLN A 124 13.91 -0.10 -16.04
CA GLN A 124 14.47 -0.16 -14.69
C GLN A 124 14.41 1.19 -13.96
N TRP A 125 14.67 2.29 -14.67
CA TRP A 125 14.64 3.64 -14.13
C TRP A 125 13.23 4.12 -13.76
N MET A 126 12.18 3.61 -14.43
CA MET A 126 10.79 3.96 -14.13
C MET A 126 10.38 3.49 -12.73
N PHE A 127 10.83 2.30 -12.30
CA PHE A 127 10.62 1.82 -10.94
C PHE A 127 11.30 2.70 -9.89
N VAL A 128 12.52 3.17 -10.18
CA VAL A 128 13.29 4.08 -9.31
C VAL A 128 12.60 5.43 -9.18
N GLN A 129 12.08 5.96 -10.28
CA GLN A 129 11.34 7.23 -10.29
C GLN A 129 10.01 7.09 -9.54
N ARG A 130 9.19 6.10 -9.86
CA ARG A 130 7.87 5.87 -9.24
C ARG A 130 7.95 5.81 -7.72
N ASN A 131 9.02 5.28 -7.14
CA ASN A 131 9.15 5.13 -5.68
C ASN A 131 8.97 6.45 -4.92
N ARG A 132 9.29 7.60 -5.53
CA ARG A 132 9.06 8.90 -4.90
C ARG A 132 7.58 9.22 -4.70
N ILE A 133 6.69 8.70 -5.57
CA ILE A 133 5.24 8.88 -5.45
C ILE A 133 4.69 7.97 -4.35
N VAL A 134 5.13 6.70 -4.30
CA VAL A 134 4.77 5.76 -3.21
C VAL A 134 5.10 6.38 -1.85
N VAL A 135 6.31 6.90 -1.72
CA VAL A 135 6.76 7.58 -0.50
C VAL A 135 6.01 8.89 -0.30
N GLY A 136 5.87 9.70 -1.34
CA GLY A 136 5.23 11.02 -1.32
C GLY A 136 3.76 11.01 -0.91
N LEU A 137 3.03 9.96 -1.26
CA LEU A 137 1.64 9.75 -0.84
C LEU A 137 1.48 9.29 0.61
N SER A 138 2.53 8.75 1.22
CA SER A 138 2.44 8.04 2.50
C SER A 138 2.90 8.90 3.69
N ALA A 139 2.32 8.73 4.87
CA ALA A 139 2.78 9.39 6.08
C ALA A 139 4.12 8.80 6.58
N ALA A 140 4.32 7.49 6.39
CA ALA A 140 5.54 6.78 6.73
C ALA A 140 5.81 5.63 5.75
N VAL A 141 7.00 5.03 5.83
CA VAL A 141 7.43 3.90 4.99
C VAL A 141 7.83 2.71 5.85
N LEU A 142 7.11 1.60 5.72
CA LEU A 142 7.45 0.31 6.31
C LEU A 142 8.25 -0.54 5.30
N VAL A 143 9.48 -0.88 5.68
CA VAL A 143 10.35 -1.82 4.96
C VAL A 143 10.23 -3.20 5.62
N VAL A 144 9.63 -4.15 4.91
CA VAL A 144 9.43 -5.52 5.43
C VAL A 144 10.71 -6.35 5.30
N GLU A 145 11.29 -6.38 4.09
CA GLU A 145 12.58 -7.02 3.82
C GLU A 145 13.32 -6.21 2.77
N ALA A 146 14.62 -5.99 2.94
CA ALA A 146 15.46 -5.32 1.96
C ALA A 146 16.91 -5.81 2.06
N ALA A 147 17.50 -6.20 0.93
CA ALA A 147 18.94 -6.36 0.80
C ALA A 147 19.63 -4.99 0.68
N VAL A 148 20.93 -4.91 0.99
CA VAL A 148 21.72 -3.66 0.94
C VAL A 148 21.66 -2.99 -0.44
N LYS A 149 21.75 -3.77 -1.53
CA LYS A 149 21.66 -3.29 -2.92
C LYS A 149 20.30 -3.63 -3.54
N SER A 150 19.21 -3.18 -2.92
CA SER A 150 17.84 -3.41 -3.40
C SER A 150 17.14 -2.14 -3.87
N GLY A 151 16.14 -2.29 -4.74
CA GLY A 151 15.29 -1.18 -5.19
C GLY A 151 14.53 -0.51 -4.03
N THR A 152 14.24 -1.25 -2.96
CA THR A 152 13.63 -0.75 -1.72
C THR A 152 14.47 0.36 -1.08
N MET A 153 15.80 0.29 -1.16
CA MET A 153 16.68 1.34 -0.64
C MET A 153 16.50 2.68 -1.36
N THR A 154 15.98 2.67 -2.60
CA THR A 154 15.56 3.91 -3.27
C THR A 154 14.39 4.56 -2.54
N SER A 155 13.39 3.79 -2.11
CA SER A 155 12.26 4.32 -1.33
C SER A 155 12.73 4.90 0.00
N VAL A 156 13.69 4.23 0.66
CA VAL A 156 14.31 4.75 1.90
C VAL A 156 15.02 6.08 1.67
N ARG A 157 15.77 6.22 0.56
CA ARG A 157 16.40 7.49 0.20
C ARG A 157 15.38 8.61 -0.05
N TRP A 158 14.28 8.30 -0.73
CA TRP A 158 13.19 9.27 -0.93
C TRP A 158 12.52 9.64 0.39
N ALA A 159 12.29 8.68 1.29
CA ALA A 159 11.71 8.95 2.59
C ALA A 159 12.57 9.93 3.39
N LYS A 160 13.88 9.72 3.43
CA LYS A 160 14.83 10.65 4.05
C LYS A 160 14.79 12.03 3.39
N LYS A 161 14.82 12.10 2.06
CA LYS A 161 14.74 13.38 1.32
C LYS A 161 13.44 14.14 1.62
N MET A 162 12.34 13.42 1.89
CA MET A 162 11.03 13.98 2.21
C MET A 162 10.77 14.10 3.72
N ASN A 163 11.77 13.87 4.58
CA ASN A 163 11.63 13.84 6.04
C ASN A 163 10.49 12.94 6.55
N LYS A 164 10.30 11.80 5.91
CA LYS A 164 9.29 10.80 6.29
C LYS A 164 9.90 9.72 7.17
N PRO A 165 9.21 9.30 8.25
CA PRO A 165 9.67 8.20 9.08
C PRO A 165 9.87 6.92 8.26
N VAL A 166 11.01 6.28 8.47
CA VAL A 166 11.30 4.94 7.94
C VAL A 166 11.20 3.95 9.10
N LEU A 167 10.42 2.91 8.88
CA LEU A 167 10.23 1.80 9.78
C LEU A 167 10.78 0.53 9.13
N CYS A 168 11.48 -0.31 9.89
CA CYS A 168 12.06 -1.55 9.40
C CYS A 168 11.68 -2.72 10.31
N VAL A 169 11.25 -3.81 9.68
CA VAL A 169 11.06 -5.08 10.37
C VAL A 169 12.43 -5.75 10.53
N PRO A 170 12.84 -6.14 11.75
CA PRO A 170 14.10 -6.83 11.96
C PRO A 170 14.01 -8.24 11.37
N GLY A 171 15.04 -8.67 10.65
CA GLY A 171 15.08 -10.01 10.05
C GLY A 171 16.27 -10.84 10.51
N LEU A 172 16.33 -12.09 10.06
CA LEU A 172 17.42 -13.02 10.37
C LEU A 172 18.76 -12.46 9.89
N ILE A 173 19.79 -12.46 10.75
CA ILE A 173 21.13 -11.99 10.38
C ILE A 173 21.80 -12.88 9.32
N THR A 174 21.31 -14.10 9.13
CA THR A 174 21.74 -15.06 8.10
C THR A 174 21.01 -14.86 6.77
N SER A 175 19.98 -14.01 6.72
CA SER A 175 19.18 -13.76 5.53
C SER A 175 19.67 -12.53 4.78
N LYS A 176 20.09 -12.73 3.53
CA LYS A 176 20.55 -11.64 2.66
C LYS A 176 19.49 -10.58 2.38
N VAL A 177 18.20 -10.97 2.38
CA VAL A 177 17.09 -10.03 2.18
C VAL A 177 16.75 -9.24 3.45
N SER A 178 17.42 -9.49 4.57
CA SER A 178 17.26 -8.73 5.82
C SER A 178 18.42 -7.76 6.09
N GLU A 179 19.56 -7.93 5.42
CA GLU A 179 20.79 -7.13 5.68
C GLU A 179 20.57 -5.61 5.60
N GLY A 180 19.82 -5.14 4.60
CA GLY A 180 19.55 -3.72 4.40
C GLY A 180 18.63 -3.16 5.48
N ALA A 181 17.54 -3.87 5.80
CA ALA A 181 16.62 -3.48 6.88
C ALA A 181 17.33 -3.46 8.25
N ASN A 182 18.06 -4.53 8.58
CA ASN A 182 18.86 -4.61 9.80
C ASN A 182 19.94 -3.53 9.86
N GLY A 183 20.57 -3.22 8.72
CA GLY A 183 21.54 -2.13 8.61
C GLY A 183 20.95 -0.77 8.96
N LEU A 184 19.76 -0.45 8.43
CA LEU A 184 19.04 0.80 8.72
C LEU A 184 18.64 0.92 10.18
N ILE A 185 18.22 -0.19 10.79
CA ILE A 185 17.92 -0.24 12.23
C ILE A 185 19.20 0.02 13.03
N LYS A 186 20.29 -0.68 12.70
CA LYS A 186 21.58 -0.58 13.39
C LYS A 186 22.16 0.85 13.33
N SER A 187 22.00 1.55 12.21
CA SER A 187 22.48 2.93 12.06
C SER A 187 21.57 3.99 12.69
N GLY A 188 20.40 3.60 13.23
CA GLY A 188 19.40 4.54 13.75
C GLY A 188 18.64 5.30 12.67
N GLU A 189 18.78 4.90 11.40
CA GLU A 189 18.12 5.53 10.26
C GLU A 189 16.68 5.03 10.05
N ALA A 190 16.27 3.99 10.77
CA ALA A 190 14.90 3.48 10.79
C ALA A 190 14.48 3.04 12.21
N LYS A 191 13.20 3.26 12.55
CA LYS A 191 12.59 2.68 13.76
C LYS A 191 12.39 1.18 13.56
N MET A 192 12.84 0.37 14.51
CA MET A 192 12.56 -1.06 14.51
C MET A 192 11.06 -1.31 14.74
N VAL A 193 10.47 -2.24 13.98
CA VAL A 193 9.08 -2.67 14.10
C VAL A 193 9.03 -4.12 14.54
N THR A 194 8.53 -4.34 15.75
CA THR A 194 8.30 -5.67 16.33
C THR A 194 6.82 -6.02 16.44
N GLY A 195 5.97 -5.00 16.45
CA GLY A 195 4.51 -5.10 16.49
C GLY A 195 3.84 -4.01 15.66
N VAL A 196 2.52 -4.10 15.48
CA VAL A 196 1.75 -3.09 14.72
C VAL A 196 1.65 -1.78 15.48
N GLU A 197 1.77 -1.85 16.80
CA GLU A 197 1.78 -0.73 17.72
C GLU A 197 2.89 0.27 17.38
N ASP A 198 4.09 -0.24 17.01
CA ASP A 198 5.23 0.58 16.58
C ASP A 198 4.88 1.43 15.34
N ILE A 199 4.08 0.86 14.44
CA ILE A 199 3.63 1.51 13.20
C ILE A 199 2.53 2.53 13.51
N LEU A 200 1.52 2.14 14.30
CA LEU A 200 0.40 3.01 14.66
C LEU A 200 0.87 4.24 15.43
N GLU A 201 1.83 4.08 16.35
CA GLU A 201 2.45 5.18 17.08
C GLU A 201 3.07 6.21 16.13
N VAL A 202 3.83 5.76 15.12
CA VAL A 202 4.46 6.65 14.13
C VAL A 202 3.41 7.33 13.24
N LEU A 203 2.30 6.65 12.96
CA LEU A 203 1.17 7.22 12.22
C LEU A 203 0.30 8.16 13.07
N GLY A 204 0.59 8.30 14.38
CA GLY A 204 -0.22 9.10 15.30
C GLY A 204 -1.61 8.51 15.57
N LEU A 205 -1.78 7.21 15.34
CA LEU A 205 -3.02 6.48 15.54
C LEU A 205 -3.00 5.76 16.90
N LYS A 206 -4.07 5.91 17.69
CA LYS A 206 -4.19 5.17 18.95
C LYS A 206 -4.87 3.82 18.71
N PRO A 207 -4.38 2.72 19.33
CA PRO A 207 -5.15 1.49 19.44
C PRO A 207 -6.51 1.81 20.08
N GLY A 208 -7.61 1.55 19.38
CA GLY A 208 -8.97 1.88 19.84
C GLY A 208 -9.65 3.09 19.19
N GLN A 209 -8.97 3.88 18.34
CA GLN A 209 -9.65 4.80 17.39
C GLN A 209 -10.20 4.06 16.16
N MET A 210 -10.36 2.74 16.27
CA MET A 210 -10.86 1.85 15.23
C MET A 210 -12.17 2.37 14.69
N LYS A 211 -12.21 2.71 13.40
CA LYS A 211 -13.49 2.79 12.71
C LYS A 211 -14.01 1.36 12.63
N LEU A 212 -15.00 1.02 13.44
CA LEU A 212 -15.83 -0.17 13.28
C LEU A 212 -16.61 -0.06 11.96
N GLY A 213 -15.91 -0.19 10.83
CA GLY A 213 -16.50 -0.63 9.57
C GLY A 213 -16.51 -2.14 9.63
N GLY A 214 -17.65 -2.72 9.99
CA GLY A 214 -17.79 -4.14 10.33
C GLY A 214 -17.09 -5.07 9.35
N VAL A 215 -16.03 -5.71 9.83
CA VAL A 215 -15.59 -7.01 9.30
C VAL A 215 -16.37 -8.05 10.12
N PRO A 216 -17.14 -8.96 9.50
CA PRO A 216 -17.72 -10.06 10.26
C PRO A 216 -16.56 -10.88 10.83
N HIS A 217 -16.45 -10.91 12.16
CA HIS A 217 -15.69 -11.92 12.84
C HIS A 217 -16.44 -13.24 12.66
N GLN A 218 -16.14 -13.99 11.59
CA GLN A 218 -16.48 -15.40 11.57
C GLN A 218 -15.50 -16.08 12.53
N SER A 219 -15.94 -16.27 13.76
CA SER A 219 -15.50 -17.41 14.55
C SER A 219 -15.79 -18.64 13.70
N VAL A 220 -14.75 -19.33 13.25
CA VAL A 220 -14.88 -20.68 12.71
C VAL A 220 -15.36 -21.54 13.89
N GLN A 221 -16.67 -21.73 13.98
CA GLN A 221 -17.26 -22.86 14.68
C GLN A 221 -17.44 -23.96 13.65
N ASP A 222 -16.72 -25.04 13.89
CA ASP A 222 -16.72 -26.27 13.12
C ASP A 222 -18.05 -26.99 13.40
N ASP A 223 -19.08 -26.71 12.60
CA ASP A 223 -20.32 -27.48 12.59
C ASP A 223 -20.71 -27.79 11.13
N GLY A 224 -20.48 -29.05 10.74
CA GLY A 224 -20.63 -29.55 9.38
C GLY A 224 -22.06 -29.63 8.87
N ASP A 225 -22.57 -28.53 8.31
CA ASP A 225 -23.80 -28.55 7.48
C ASP A 225 -23.68 -27.63 6.25
N LEU A 226 -23.69 -28.24 5.05
CA LEU A 226 -23.35 -27.65 3.74
C LEU A 226 -24.57 -27.17 2.93
N THR A 227 -25.66 -26.68 3.55
CA THR A 227 -26.90 -26.44 2.76
C THR A 227 -27.67 -25.13 2.96
N LYS A 228 -27.11 -24.04 3.51
CA LYS A 228 -27.86 -22.77 3.64
C LYS A 228 -27.12 -21.54 3.13
N VAL A 229 -27.40 -21.17 1.87
CA VAL A 229 -27.14 -19.84 1.32
C VAL A 229 -28.48 -19.12 1.12
N ARG A 230 -28.69 -17.97 1.76
CA ARG A 230 -29.72 -16.99 1.36
C ARG A 230 -29.15 -15.57 1.41
N PRO A 231 -29.52 -14.70 0.45
CA PRO A 231 -28.90 -13.39 0.26
C PRO A 231 -29.60 -12.30 1.09
N LEU A 232 -28.87 -11.26 1.50
CA LEU A 232 -29.48 -9.98 1.89
C LEU A 232 -28.49 -8.82 1.71
N LEU A 233 -28.56 -8.20 0.52
CA LEU A 233 -28.24 -6.78 0.35
C LEU A 233 -29.41 -5.96 0.94
N ARG A 234 -29.08 -4.92 1.69
CA ARG A 234 -29.85 -3.68 1.72
C ARG A 234 -28.90 -2.50 1.53
N MET A 235 -28.99 -1.88 0.34
CA MET A 235 -28.50 -0.54 0.07
C MET A 235 -29.30 0.46 0.90
N ASP A 236 -28.65 1.33 1.66
CA ASP A 236 -29.25 2.61 2.04
C ASP A 236 -28.74 3.68 1.07
N SER A 237 -29.69 4.18 0.30
CA SER A 237 -29.55 5.26 -0.66
C SER A 237 -29.65 6.58 0.06
N ARG A 238 -28.54 7.29 0.26
CA ARG A 238 -28.50 8.74 0.47
C ARG A 238 -27.06 9.22 0.47
N LEU A 239 -26.63 9.82 -0.65
CA LEU A 239 -25.79 11.01 -0.73
C LEU A 239 -25.84 11.47 -2.21
N ARG A 240 -26.77 12.39 -2.50
CA ARG A 240 -26.71 13.26 -3.69
C ARG A 240 -25.99 14.53 -3.28
N GLY A 241 -25.15 15.08 -4.16
CA GLY A 241 -24.70 16.47 -4.07
C GLY A 241 -23.28 16.70 -4.54
N ASN A 242 -23.16 17.44 -5.64
CA ASN A 242 -21.95 17.97 -6.24
C ASN A 242 -21.07 18.74 -5.24
N ASP A 243 -19.76 18.50 -5.29
CA ASP A 243 -18.75 19.56 -5.37
C ASP A 243 -17.43 18.96 -5.88
N VAL A 244 -17.31 18.89 -7.20
CA VAL A 244 -16.07 18.51 -7.89
C VAL A 244 -15.22 19.77 -8.00
N GLY A 245 -14.47 20.09 -6.96
CA GLY A 245 -13.58 21.24 -7.00
C GLY A 245 -13.20 21.76 -5.63
N LYS A 246 -12.04 21.28 -5.15
CA LYS A 246 -11.10 21.85 -4.17
C LYS A 246 -10.30 20.66 -3.64
N MET A 247 -9.01 20.67 -3.39
CA MET A 247 -7.95 21.66 -3.51
C MET A 247 -6.75 20.86 -3.00
N ILE A 248 -5.94 20.25 -3.86
CA ILE A 248 -4.73 19.57 -3.39
C ILE A 248 -3.83 20.68 -2.81
N ARG A 249 -3.55 20.63 -1.51
CA ARG A 249 -2.76 21.67 -0.84
C ARG A 249 -1.39 21.89 -1.51
N PRO A 250 -0.79 23.09 -1.32
CA PRO A 250 0.56 23.43 -1.77
C PRO A 250 1.70 22.61 -1.13
N ASP A 251 1.43 21.83 -0.08
CA ASP A 251 2.42 20.95 0.58
C ASP A 251 2.74 19.70 -0.24
N LEU A 252 1.82 19.27 -1.12
CA LEU A 252 2.13 18.34 -2.20
C LEU A 252 2.86 19.03 -3.37
N LEU A 253 2.93 20.36 -3.44
CA LEU A 253 3.56 21.10 -4.55
C LEU A 253 5.07 21.27 -4.42
N CYS A 254 5.65 21.02 -3.25
CA CYS A 254 7.08 21.14 -3.04
C CYS A 254 7.74 19.76 -3.15
N ILE A 255 8.27 19.43 -4.33
CA ILE A 255 9.55 18.74 -4.59
C ILE A 255 9.54 18.35 -6.08
N LEU A 256 10.06 19.27 -6.90
CA LEU A 256 10.88 18.96 -8.06
C LEU A 256 12.27 19.55 -7.76
#